data_AF-A0A6F9B622-F1
#
_entry.id   AF-A0A6F9B622-F1
#
_cell.length_a   1.000
_cell.length_b   1.000
_cell.length_c   1.000
_cell.angle_alpha   90.00
_cell.angle_beta   90.00
_cell.angle_gamma   90.00
#
_symmetry.space_group_name_H-M   'P 1'
#
loop_
_entity.id
_entity.type
_entity.pdbx_description
1 polymer ?
#
loop_
_entity_poly.entity_id
_entity_poly.type
_entity_poly.pdbx_seq_one_letter_code
_entity_poly.pdbx_strand_id
1 'polypeptide(L)'
;MSKPSFMKLEDVWTFLIDIFSGMVNKHAPIKKMRIINRFSPWFYCYLAELLHPKNTIWQKAQHTNTQADWLSFRQMRNKCTQANRKAKVSFFKEQLSLCGSNPKKFWKTLHMSFNVDDVIVTDKERMAELCNHHFI
;
A
#
# COMPACT_ATOMS: atom_id res chain seq x y z
N MET A 1 -5.86 -39.88 56.25
CA MET A 1 -5.48 -38.68 55.48
C MET A 1 -4.89 -39.14 54.15
N SER A 2 -5.66 -39.06 53.07
CA SER A 2 -5.22 -39.45 51.72
C SER A 2 -4.25 -38.40 51.17
N LYS A 3 -3.05 -38.84 50.74
CA LYS A 3 -2.06 -37.99 50.04
C LYS A 3 -2.75 -37.30 48.85
N PRO A 4 -2.50 -36.00 48.59
CA PRO A 4 -2.96 -35.38 47.37
C PRO A 4 -2.32 -36.12 46.19
N SER A 5 -3.14 -36.58 45.25
CA SER A 5 -2.66 -37.12 43.97
C SER A 5 -1.80 -36.05 43.31
N PHE A 6 -0.51 -36.31 43.16
CA PHE A 6 0.38 -35.42 42.41
C PHE A 6 -0.19 -35.29 41.00
N MET A 7 -0.57 -34.07 40.64
CA MET A 7 -0.89 -33.69 39.27
C MET A 7 0.25 -34.19 38.39
N LYS A 8 -0.03 -34.99 37.36
CA LYS A 8 1.04 -35.59 36.55
C LYS A 8 1.80 -34.45 35.87
N LEU A 9 3.10 -34.65 35.65
CA LEU A 9 3.94 -33.63 34.99
C LEU A 9 3.34 -33.17 33.65
N GLU A 10 2.71 -34.10 32.93
CA GLU A 10 1.98 -33.85 31.69
C GLU A 10 0.80 -32.88 31.90
N ASP A 11 0.05 -33.02 32.99
CA ASP A 11 -1.09 -32.15 33.32
C ASP A 11 -0.64 -30.72 33.69
N VAL A 12 0.51 -30.59 34.36
CA VAL A 12 1.10 -29.27 34.69
C VAL A 12 1.62 -28.59 33.43
N TRP A 13 2.23 -29.36 32.54
CA TRP A 13 2.77 -28.86 31.29
C TRP A 13 1.67 -28.38 30.34
N THR A 14 0.59 -29.15 30.18
CA THR A 14 -0.56 -28.74 29.34
C THR A 14 -1.23 -27.49 29.89
N PHE A 15 -1.44 -27.41 31.20
CA PHE A 15 -2.02 -26.23 31.84
C PHE A 15 -1.19 -24.96 31.60
N LEU A 16 0.14 -25.06 31.70
CA LEU A 16 1.04 -23.93 31.43
C LEU A 16 0.93 -23.46 29.97
N ILE A 17 0.96 -24.40 29.03
CA ILE A 17 0.86 -24.11 27.59
C ILE A 17 -0.50 -23.49 27.25
N ASP A 18 -1.59 -23.95 27.85
CA ASP A 18 -2.93 -23.42 27.61
C ASP A 18 -3.06 -21.98 28.11
N ILE A 19 -2.57 -21.68 29.32
CA ILE A 19 -2.57 -20.32 29.86
C ILE A 19 -1.72 -19.38 29.00
N PHE A 20 -0.51 -19.81 28.66
CA PHE A 20 0.40 -19.01 27.84
C PHE A 20 -0.18 -18.75 26.45
N SER A 21 -0.69 -19.80 25.80
CA SER A 21 -1.32 -19.68 24.47
C SER A 21 -2.57 -18.82 24.53
N GLY A 22 -3.38 -18.91 25.59
CA GLY A 22 -4.53 -18.03 25.80
C GLY A 22 -4.13 -16.55 25.90
N MET A 23 -3.06 -16.24 26.63
CA MET A 23 -2.53 -14.88 26.72
C MET A 23 -1.97 -14.39 25.38
N VAL A 24 -1.16 -15.21 24.70
CA VAL A 24 -0.61 -14.87 23.39
C VAL A 24 -1.72 -14.65 22.36
N ASN A 25 -2.72 -15.53 22.30
CA ASN A 25 -3.85 -15.37 21.37
C ASN A 25 -4.70 -14.14 21.68
N LYS A 26 -4.82 -13.75 22.96
CA LYS A 26 -5.55 -12.53 23.36
C LYS A 26 -4.79 -11.25 22.96
N HIS A 27 -3.48 -11.20 23.18
CA HIS A 27 -2.68 -9.99 23.00
C HIS A 27 -2.00 -9.88 21.63
N ALA A 28 -1.70 -11.02 20.99
CA ALA A 28 -1.05 -11.13 19.70
C ALA A 28 -1.74 -12.21 18.84
N PRO A 29 -3.04 -12.08 18.55
CA PRO A 29 -3.73 -13.02 17.68
C PRO A 29 -3.07 -13.06 16.30
N ILE A 30 -2.88 -14.27 15.77
CA ILE A 30 -2.45 -14.46 14.38
C ILE A 30 -3.59 -14.01 13.47
N LYS A 31 -3.45 -12.82 12.88
CA LYS A 31 -4.43 -12.27 11.93
C LYS A 31 -4.02 -12.61 10.51
N LYS A 32 -4.91 -13.28 9.77
CA LYS A 32 -4.79 -13.39 8.32
C LYS A 32 -5.17 -12.04 7.71
N MET A 33 -4.20 -11.36 7.11
CA MET A 33 -4.44 -10.11 6.38
C MET A 33 -4.19 -10.35 4.90
N ARG A 34 -5.07 -9.79 4.06
CA ARG A 34 -4.78 -9.71 2.63
C ARG A 34 -3.63 -8.73 2.45
N ILE A 35 -2.49 -9.21 1.97
CA ILE A 35 -1.41 -8.34 1.50
C ILE A 35 -1.94 -7.71 0.21
N ILE A 36 -2.56 -6.54 0.33
CA ILE A 36 -2.84 -5.70 -0.83
C ILE A 36 -1.47 -5.23 -1.30
N ASN A 37 -1.03 -5.72 -2.45
CA ASN A 37 0.18 -5.25 -3.08
C ASN A 37 -0.02 -3.79 -3.51
N ARG A 38 0.11 -2.86 -2.56
CA ARG A 38 0.04 -1.41 -2.79
C ARG A 38 1.32 -0.88 -3.45
N PHE A 39 2.29 -1.76 -3.75
CA PHE A 39 3.46 -1.41 -4.52
C PHE A 39 3.05 -1.21 -5.98
N SER A 40 2.68 0.02 -6.29
CA SER A 40 2.51 0.45 -7.66
C SER A 40 3.87 0.31 -8.36
N PRO A 41 3.99 -0.42 -9.47
CA PRO A 41 5.28 -0.63 -10.14
C PRO A 41 5.99 0.66 -10.56
N TRP A 42 5.24 1.72 -10.80
CA TRP A 42 5.76 3.06 -11.11
C TRP A 42 6.20 3.85 -9.88
N PHE A 43 5.95 3.34 -8.66
CA PHE A 43 6.35 3.97 -7.41
C PHE A 43 7.82 3.66 -7.12
N TYR A 44 8.70 4.39 -7.78
CA TYR A 44 10.16 4.22 -7.71
C TYR A 44 10.77 4.84 -6.44
N CYS A 45 12.00 4.44 -6.09
CA CYS A 45 12.78 4.96 -4.94
C CYS A 45 12.80 6.50 -4.87
N TYR A 46 12.89 7.18 -6.00
CA TYR A 46 12.83 8.65 -6.08
C TYR A 46 11.54 9.24 -5.46
N LEU A 47 10.40 8.58 -5.61
CA LEU A 47 9.15 9.04 -4.99
C LEU A 47 9.16 8.83 -3.48
N ALA A 48 9.80 7.76 -3.01
CA ALA A 48 10.00 7.52 -1.59
C ALA A 48 10.95 8.57 -0.96
N GLU A 49 12.00 8.97 -1.67
CA GLU A 49 12.90 10.05 -1.25
C GLU A 49 12.17 11.39 -1.08
N LEU A 50 11.16 11.68 -1.91
CA LEU A 50 10.34 12.88 -1.78
C LEU A 50 9.38 12.84 -0.58
N LEU A 51 9.05 11.67 -0.04
CA LEU A 51 8.15 11.55 1.11
C LEU A 51 8.78 12.07 2.40
N HIS A 52 10.08 11.85 2.60
CA HIS A 52 10.77 12.30 3.82
C HIS A 52 10.73 13.83 3.96
N PRO A 53 11.19 14.64 2.99
CA PRO A 53 11.11 16.10 3.09
C PRO A 53 9.67 16.60 3.17
N LYS A 54 8.72 15.95 2.47
CA LYS A 54 7.29 16.31 2.56
C LYS A 54 6.78 16.16 4.00
N ASN A 55 7.09 15.04 4.65
CA ASN A 55 6.67 14.78 6.03
C ASN A 55 7.34 15.74 7.02
N THR A 56 8.63 16.03 6.84
CA THR A 56 9.34 17.01 7.66
C THR A 56 8.72 18.41 7.54
N ILE A 57 8.43 18.86 6.32
CA ILE A 57 7.80 20.18 6.07
C ILE A 57 6.37 20.19 6.62
N TRP A 58 5.63 19.08 6.51
CA TRP A 58 4.30 18.96 7.09
C TRP A 58 4.31 19.08 8.61
N GLN A 59 5.20 18.34 9.28
CA GLN A 59 5.39 18.43 10.73
C GLN A 59 5.79 19.84 11.15
N LYS A 60 6.69 20.49 10.41
CA LYS A 60 7.08 21.88 10.65
C LYS A 60 5.88 22.82 10.53
N ALA A 61 5.11 22.74 9.44
CA ALA A 61 3.94 23.59 9.22
C ALA A 61 2.86 23.39 10.30
N GLN A 62 2.67 22.17 10.79
CA GLN A 62 1.79 21.89 11.92
C GLN A 62 2.28 22.53 13.22
N HIS A 63 3.59 22.49 13.47
CA HIS A 63 4.17 23.02 14.71
C HIS A 63 4.20 24.55 14.73
N THR A 64 4.65 25.19 13.64
CA THR A 64 4.80 26.66 13.58
C THR A 64 3.51 27.37 13.22
N ASN A 65 2.59 26.69 12.51
CA ASN A 65 1.32 27.20 12.03
C ASN A 65 1.41 28.52 11.23
N THR A 66 2.54 28.78 10.58
CA THR A 66 2.73 30.00 9.79
C THR A 66 2.25 29.82 8.35
N GLN A 67 1.76 30.90 7.74
CA GLN A 67 1.33 30.87 6.34
C GLN A 67 2.48 30.49 5.39
N ALA A 68 3.71 30.89 5.70
CA ALA A 68 4.90 30.59 4.92
C ALA A 68 5.21 29.08 4.92
N ASP A 69 5.21 28.43 6.09
CA ASP A 69 5.47 27.00 6.18
C ASP A 69 4.35 26.17 5.51
N TRP A 70 3.10 26.59 5.64
CA TRP A 70 1.98 25.99 4.91
C TRP A 70 2.12 26.16 3.39
N LEU A 71 2.64 27.30 2.91
CA LEU A 71 2.93 27.51 1.49
C LEU A 71 4.03 26.55 1.01
N SER A 72 5.12 26.41 1.77
CA SER A 72 6.19 25.45 1.47
C SER A 72 5.67 24.01 1.45
N PHE A 73 4.80 23.64 2.39
CA PHE A 73 4.14 22.33 2.37
C PHE A 73 3.32 22.11 1.10
N ARG A 74 2.48 23.08 0.72
CA ARG A 74 1.67 23.00 -0.51
C ARG A 74 2.54 22.81 -1.75
N GLN A 75 3.64 23.56 -1.85
CA GLN A 75 4.61 23.42 -2.95
C GLN A 75 5.23 22.02 -2.99
N MET A 76 5.71 21.51 -1.85
CA MET A 76 6.31 20.18 -1.78
C MET A 76 5.30 19.06 -2.08
N ARG A 77 4.06 19.19 -1.57
CA ARG A 77 2.96 18.27 -1.88
C ARG A 77 2.68 18.25 -3.38
N ASN A 78 2.57 19.41 -4.02
CA ASN A 78 2.33 19.51 -5.46
C ASN A 78 3.48 18.88 -6.27
N LYS A 79 4.73 19.08 -5.83
CA LYS A 79 5.91 18.44 -6.42
C LYS A 79 5.83 16.91 -6.33
N CYS A 80 5.45 16.36 -5.17
CA CYS A 80 5.25 14.92 -4.99
C CYS A 80 4.15 14.38 -5.92
N THR A 81 3.00 15.07 -6.00
CA THR A 81 1.89 14.69 -6.89
C THR A 81 2.32 14.70 -8.35
N GLN A 82 3.03 15.75 -8.78
CA GLN A 82 3.53 15.85 -10.15
C GLN A 82 4.55 14.74 -10.46
N ALA A 83 5.48 14.47 -9.55
CA ALA A 83 6.46 13.41 -9.70
C ALA A 83 5.77 12.04 -9.83
N ASN A 84 4.76 11.76 -9.00
CA ASN A 84 3.98 10.52 -9.08
C ASN A 84 3.25 10.39 -10.43
N ARG A 85 2.58 11.45 -10.88
CA ARG A 85 1.92 11.48 -12.19
C ARG A 85 2.92 11.21 -13.33
N LYS A 86 4.08 11.87 -13.30
CA LYS A 86 5.15 11.68 -14.29
C LYS A 86 5.65 10.24 -14.30
N ALA A 87 5.95 9.67 -13.13
CA ALA A 87 6.41 8.29 -13.01
C ALA A 87 5.37 7.29 -13.54
N LYS A 88 4.08 7.48 -13.19
CA LYS A 88 2.97 6.65 -13.69
C LYS A 88 2.89 6.70 -15.22
N VAL A 89 2.90 7.91 -15.80
CA VAL A 89 2.86 8.10 -17.25
C VAL A 89 4.07 7.48 -17.93
N SER A 90 5.29 7.71 -17.44
CA SER A 90 6.52 7.15 -18.02
C SER A 90 6.51 5.63 -18.00
N PHE A 91 6.16 5.02 -16.86
CA PHE A 91 6.06 3.57 -16.73
C PHE A 91 5.09 2.97 -17.74
N PHE A 92 3.86 3.51 -17.85
CA PHE A 92 2.89 2.96 -18.80
C PHE A 92 3.29 3.22 -20.25
N LYS A 93 3.88 4.38 -20.57
CA LYS A 93 4.43 4.63 -21.92
C LYS A 93 5.47 3.58 -22.30
N GLU A 94 6.39 3.25 -21.40
CA GLU A 94 7.40 2.21 -21.62
C GLU A 94 6.79 0.81 -21.73
N GLN A 95 5.92 0.42 -20.80
CA GLN A 95 5.32 -0.92 -20.84
C GLN A 95 4.44 -1.12 -22.08
N LEU A 96 3.72 -0.08 -22.52
CA LEU A 96 2.88 -0.15 -23.71
C LEU A 96 3.73 -0.16 -25.00
N SER A 97 4.86 0.55 -25.06
CA SER A 97 5.76 0.46 -26.21
C SER A 97 6.34 -0.96 -26.37
N LEU A 98 6.59 -1.65 -25.24
CA LEU A 98 7.04 -3.05 -25.20
C LEU A 98 5.94 -4.08 -25.51
N CYS A 99 4.68 -3.67 -25.69
CA CYS A 99 3.58 -4.59 -26.02
C CYS A 99 3.51 -4.93 -27.52
N GLY A 100 4.05 -4.07 -28.40
CA GLY A 100 3.98 -4.24 -29.85
C GLY A 100 2.54 -4.46 -30.35
N SER A 101 2.34 -5.42 -31.26
CA SER A 101 1.01 -5.78 -31.79
C SER A 101 0.27 -6.84 -30.97
N ASN A 102 0.66 -7.10 -29.71
CA ASN A 102 -0.02 -8.11 -28.87
C ASN A 102 -1.15 -7.47 -28.03
N PRO A 103 -2.42 -7.56 -28.46
CA PRO A 103 -3.53 -6.93 -27.76
C PRO A 103 -3.75 -7.51 -26.35
N LYS A 104 -3.51 -8.81 -26.14
CA LYS A 104 -3.65 -9.43 -24.81
C LYS A 104 -2.66 -8.83 -23.81
N LYS A 105 -1.42 -8.60 -24.24
CA LYS A 105 -0.39 -7.97 -23.41
C LYS A 105 -0.71 -6.50 -23.12
N PHE A 106 -1.19 -5.77 -24.13
CA PHE A 106 -1.63 -4.38 -23.98
C PHE A 106 -2.74 -4.22 -22.93
N TRP A 107 -3.83 -4.99 -23.05
CA TRP A 107 -4.96 -4.93 -22.11
C TRP A 107 -4.56 -5.37 -20.71
N LYS A 108 -3.72 -6.40 -20.58
CA LYS A 108 -3.19 -6.84 -19.28
C LYS A 108 -2.40 -5.72 -18.59
N THR A 109 -1.57 -4.99 -19.33
CA THR A 109 -0.80 -3.85 -18.81
C THR A 109 -1.73 -2.71 -18.37
N LEU A 110 -2.75 -2.37 -19.15
CA LEU A 110 -3.72 -1.33 -18.79
C LEU A 110 -4.55 -1.69 -17.56
N HIS A 111 -5.02 -2.93 -17.44
CA HIS A 111 -5.78 -3.36 -16.26
C HIS A 111 -4.98 -3.20 -14.96
N MET A 112 -3.65 -3.23 -15.01
CA MET A 112 -2.78 -2.93 -13.87
C MET A 112 -2.84 -1.44 -13.45
N SER A 113 -3.20 -0.51 -14.34
CA SER A 113 -3.35 0.93 -14.07
C SER A 113 -4.67 1.30 -13.40
N PHE A 114 -5.75 0.58 -13.72
CA PHE A 114 -7.14 0.94 -13.40
C PHE A 114 -7.71 0.23 -12.17
N ASN A 115 -6.94 -0.64 -11.52
CA ASN A 115 -7.35 -1.38 -10.33
C ASN A 115 -7.31 -0.50 -9.06
N VAL A 116 -7.79 0.73 -9.16
CA VAL A 116 -7.77 1.74 -8.09
C VAL A 116 -9.07 1.74 -7.29
N ASP A 117 -10.17 1.31 -7.89
CA ASP A 117 -11.45 1.11 -7.24
C ASP A 117 -12.01 -0.22 -7.77
N ASP A 118 -12.63 -1.06 -6.94
CA ASP A 118 -13.08 -2.45 -7.21
C ASP A 118 -14.06 -2.64 -8.40
N VAL A 119 -14.15 -1.69 -9.34
CA VAL A 119 -14.95 -1.74 -10.56
C VAL A 119 -14.07 -2.18 -11.74
N ILE A 120 -14.15 -3.45 -12.11
CA ILE A 120 -13.55 -3.96 -13.34
C ILE A 120 -14.37 -3.42 -14.53
N VAL A 121 -13.97 -2.27 -15.07
CA VAL A 121 -14.56 -1.76 -16.32
C VAL A 121 -14.11 -2.68 -17.46
N THR A 122 -15.05 -3.37 -18.11
CA THR A 122 -14.80 -4.30 -19.22
C THR A 122 -15.16 -3.71 -20.57
N ASP A 123 -15.87 -2.59 -20.58
CA ASP A 123 -16.27 -1.86 -21.78
C ASP A 123 -15.06 -1.12 -22.40
N LYS A 124 -14.84 -1.36 -23.69
CA LYS A 124 -13.70 -0.83 -24.44
C LYS A 124 -13.81 0.67 -24.69
N GLU A 125 -15.03 1.20 -24.89
CA GLU A 125 -15.25 2.63 -25.16
C GLU A 125 -14.99 3.45 -23.90
N ARG A 126 -15.62 3.04 -22.79
CA ARG A 126 -15.38 3.64 -21.48
C ARG A 126 -13.92 3.56 -21.03
N MET A 127 -13.21 2.48 -21.37
CA MET A 127 -11.77 2.36 -21.12
C MET A 127 -10.94 3.33 -21.98
N ALA A 128 -11.32 3.56 -23.23
CA ALA A 128 -10.63 4.52 -24.09
C ALA A 128 -10.83 5.97 -23.59
N GLU A 129 -12.04 6.32 -23.15
CA GLU A 129 -12.33 7.61 -22.49
C GLU A 129 -11.52 7.80 -21.21
N LEU A 130 -11.49 6.77 -20.35
CA LEU A 130 -10.69 6.78 -19.14
C LEU A 130 -9.21 6.93 -19.45
N CYS A 131 -8.69 6.22 -20.47
CA CYS A 131 -7.31 6.36 -20.91
C CYS A 131 -7.02 7.79 -21.38
N ASN A 132 -7.90 8.39 -22.18
CA ASN A 132 -7.74 9.75 -22.66
C ASN A 132 -7.72 10.73 -21.47
N HIS A 133 -8.62 10.62 -20.51
CA HIS A 133 -8.61 11.48 -19.32
C HIS A 133 -7.39 11.23 -18.40
N HIS A 134 -6.90 9.99 -18.30
CA HIS A 134 -5.81 9.65 -17.37
C HIS A 134 -4.41 9.91 -17.93
N PHE A 135 -4.22 9.84 -19.25
CA PHE A 135 -2.91 9.87 -19.90
C PHE A 135 -2.69 11.04 -20.87
N ILE A 136 -3.74 11.70 -21.35
CA ILE A 136 -3.68 12.93 -22.18
C ILE A 136 -4.00 14.14 -21.29
#